data_AF-A0AA82N8B0-F1
#
_entry.id   AF-A0AA82N8B0-F1
#
_cell.length_a   1.000
_cell.length_b   1.000
_cell.length_c   1.000
_cell.angle_alpha   90.00
_cell.angle_beta   90.00
_cell.angle_gamma   90.00
#
_symmetry.space_group_name_H-M   'P 1'
#
loop_
_entity.id
_entity.type
_entity.pdbx_description
1 polymer ?
#
loop_
_entity_poly.entity_id
_entity_poly.type
_entity_poly.pdbx_seq_one_letter_code
_entity_poly.pdbx_strand_id
1 'polypeptide(L)'
;MRYVLPSSFFISTCLLVILLTKFFNCQFTCEHIKNVKYEKIISENVSYRYSDHYEYFQTIRFDQTPPNVNGDLIKKYYVAEKVTPKFPLKYYGQAVKELSISNSGVIEIHGDDLIGQIHIFQKIAFEEKFDIANQNEFIAIKWNVLKSVYPEGGEVTYMIHLNGKMSLYFSNIPKEIVGENLESWIDYRYKCLDKQNNTVFEPYNRIQIPKNFIKGRTLVEFEPNTESCFMKVSNETCLSASKLDMECHWCSTADLCSNGRDTHSKAWMINNCPKNVKYAKG
;
A
#
# COMPACT_ATOMS: atom_id res chain seq x y z
N MET A 1 -30.54 48.63 -7.28
CA MET A 1 -30.54 47.20 -6.90
C MET A 1 -29.39 46.96 -5.96
N ARG A 2 -29.67 46.50 -4.72
CA ARG A 2 -28.64 46.04 -3.79
C ARG A 2 -28.11 44.73 -4.32
N TYR A 3 -26.82 44.67 -4.67
CA TYR A 3 -26.17 43.41 -5.00
C TYR A 3 -26.02 42.60 -3.71
N VAL A 4 -26.86 41.56 -3.58
CA VAL A 4 -26.70 40.50 -2.60
C VAL A 4 -25.62 39.58 -3.18
N LEU A 5 -24.44 39.58 -2.54
CA LEU A 5 -23.36 38.66 -2.87
C LEU A 5 -23.84 37.23 -2.58
N PRO A 6 -23.70 36.28 -3.53
CA PRO A 6 -24.09 34.89 -3.30
C PRO A 6 -23.15 34.26 -2.27
N SER A 7 -23.73 33.85 -1.15
CA SER A 7 -23.13 32.94 -0.19
C SER A 7 -23.03 31.55 -0.82
N SER A 8 -21.91 31.24 -1.47
CA SER A 8 -21.53 29.86 -1.75
C SER A 8 -20.05 29.61 -1.46
N PHE A 9 -19.84 29.14 -0.23
CA PHE A 9 -18.88 28.11 0.20
C PHE A 9 -17.37 28.34 -0.03
N PHE A 10 -16.73 28.77 1.06
CA PHE A 10 -15.37 28.45 1.51
C PHE A 10 -14.30 28.27 0.42
N ILE A 11 -13.76 29.40 -0.04
CA ILE A 11 -12.42 29.44 -0.58
C ILE A 11 -11.48 29.12 0.60
N SER A 12 -10.74 28.01 0.47
CA SER A 12 -9.54 27.72 1.25
C SER A 12 -8.82 29.03 1.60
N THR A 13 -8.62 29.31 2.89
CA THR A 13 -7.92 30.51 3.34
C THR A 13 -6.43 30.38 3.02
N CYS A 14 -6.06 30.49 1.74
CA CYS A 14 -4.72 30.86 1.32
C CYS A 14 -4.54 32.34 1.68
N LEU A 15 -3.79 32.60 2.75
CA LEU A 15 -3.34 33.95 3.10
C LEU A 15 -2.70 34.59 1.87
N LEU A 16 -3.31 35.67 1.39
CA LEU A 16 -2.83 36.52 0.32
C LEU A 16 -1.54 37.23 0.75
N VAL A 17 -0.41 36.52 0.70
CA VAL A 17 0.90 37.16 0.57
C VAL A 17 1.32 36.97 -0.88
N ILE A 18 0.72 37.79 -1.75
CA ILE A 18 1.17 37.97 -3.13
C ILE A 18 2.48 38.76 -3.06
N LEU A 19 3.61 38.08 -2.86
CA LEU A 19 4.93 38.64 -3.14
C LEU A 19 5.83 37.55 -3.74
N LEU A 20 5.76 37.48 -5.07
CA LEU A 20 6.85 37.14 -6.01
C LEU A 20 7.40 35.71 -6.12
N THR A 21 6.80 34.69 -5.50
CA THR A 21 7.17 33.30 -5.87
C THR A 21 5.93 32.47 -6.24
N LYS A 22 6.00 31.78 -7.39
CA LYS A 22 4.99 30.87 -7.94
C LYS A 22 4.74 29.61 -7.08
N PHE A 23 4.91 29.68 -5.77
CA PHE A 23 4.62 28.59 -4.86
C PHE A 23 3.37 28.93 -4.04
N PHE A 24 2.21 28.70 -4.64
CA PHE A 24 1.05 28.29 -3.87
C PHE A 24 1.38 26.93 -3.25
N ASN A 25 2.08 26.91 -2.11
CA ASN A 25 2.14 25.72 -1.28
C ASN A 25 0.79 25.57 -0.60
N CYS A 26 -0.22 25.11 -1.34
CA CYS A 26 -1.41 24.53 -0.74
C CYS A 26 -0.92 23.37 0.14
N GLN A 27 -0.87 23.57 1.45
CA GLN A 27 -0.56 22.49 2.37
C GLN A 27 -1.62 21.39 2.19
N PHE A 28 -1.18 20.16 1.91
CA PHE A 28 -2.07 19.04 1.69
C PHE A 28 -2.58 18.52 3.04
N THR A 29 -3.80 18.88 3.40
CA THR A 29 -4.43 18.43 4.65
C THR A 29 -5.03 17.03 4.49
N CYS A 30 -5.03 16.25 5.57
CA CYS A 30 -5.52 14.87 5.54
C CYS A 30 -7.04 14.77 5.30
N GLU A 31 -7.80 15.85 5.51
CA GLU A 31 -9.26 15.89 5.29
C GLU A 31 -9.66 15.63 3.83
N HIS A 32 -8.72 15.79 2.89
CA HIS A 32 -8.91 15.49 1.47
C HIS A 32 -8.63 14.03 1.10
N ILE A 33 -8.00 13.26 1.99
CA ILE A 33 -7.69 11.85 1.76
C ILE A 33 -8.95 11.04 2.07
N LYS A 34 -9.53 10.44 1.02
CA LYS A 34 -10.56 9.42 1.17
C LYS A 34 -9.89 8.06 1.05
N ASN A 35 -10.12 7.18 2.04
CA ASN A 35 -9.68 5.80 1.92
C ASN A 35 -10.45 5.14 0.77
N VAL A 36 -9.76 4.87 -0.34
CA VAL A 36 -10.37 4.22 -1.50
C VAL A 36 -10.39 2.73 -1.22
N LYS A 37 -11.58 2.24 -0.88
CA LYS A 37 -11.87 0.81 -0.86
C LYS A 37 -12.41 0.42 -2.23
N TYR A 38 -11.57 -0.20 -3.04
CA TYR A 38 -11.99 -0.87 -4.26
C TYR A 38 -11.53 -2.33 -4.17
N GLU A 39 -12.49 -3.24 -4.34
CA GLU A 39 -12.24 -4.66 -4.43
C GLU A 39 -13.26 -5.27 -5.40
N LYS A 40 -12.76 -6.03 -6.36
CA LYS A 40 -13.57 -6.86 -7.26
C LYS A 40 -13.09 -8.30 -7.15
N ILE A 41 -13.91 -9.16 -6.54
CA ILE A 41 -13.65 -10.60 -6.51
C ILE A 41 -13.90 -11.16 -7.92
N ILE A 42 -12.86 -11.70 -8.54
CA ILE A 42 -12.91 -12.27 -9.89
C ILE A 42 -13.27 -13.76 -9.83
N SER A 43 -12.72 -14.48 -8.85
CA SER A 43 -13.01 -15.90 -8.62
C SER A 43 -12.72 -16.26 -7.16
N GLU A 44 -13.59 -17.04 -6.55
CA GLU A 44 -13.43 -17.50 -5.16
C GLU A 44 -14.05 -18.89 -4.98
N ASN A 45 -13.36 -19.72 -4.21
CA ASN A 45 -13.89 -20.95 -3.64
C ASN A 45 -13.28 -21.18 -2.24
N VAL A 46 -13.52 -22.34 -1.64
CA VAL A 46 -13.09 -22.66 -0.27
C VAL A 46 -11.56 -22.65 -0.08
N SER A 47 -10.76 -22.82 -1.13
CA SER A 47 -9.30 -22.94 -1.08
C SER A 47 -8.55 -21.91 -1.93
N TYR A 48 -9.28 -21.00 -2.58
CA TYR A 48 -8.74 -20.08 -3.56
C TYR A 48 -9.53 -18.77 -3.59
N ARG A 49 -8.83 -17.65 -3.73
CA ARG A 49 -9.43 -16.35 -4.02
C ARG A 49 -8.54 -15.57 -4.97
N TYR A 50 -9.15 -14.92 -5.95
CA TYR A 50 -8.51 -13.95 -6.84
C TYR A 50 -9.34 -12.69 -6.92
N SER A 51 -8.72 -11.56 -6.61
CA SER A 51 -9.39 -10.26 -6.52
C SER A 51 -8.53 -9.13 -7.08
N ASP A 52 -9.19 -8.18 -7.73
CA ASP A 52 -8.63 -6.94 -8.24
C ASP A 52 -8.85 -5.80 -7.24
N HIS A 53 -7.75 -5.17 -6.82
CA HIS A 53 -7.71 -4.04 -5.89
C HIS A 53 -7.16 -2.79 -6.56
N TYR A 54 -7.35 -2.66 -7.87
CA TYR A 54 -6.90 -1.55 -8.69
C TYR A 54 -5.39 -1.54 -8.94
N GLU A 55 -4.57 -1.23 -7.93
CA GLU A 55 -3.11 -1.19 -8.07
C GLU A 55 -2.45 -2.56 -7.95
N TYR A 56 -3.13 -3.52 -7.33
CA TYR A 56 -2.65 -4.89 -7.16
C TYR A 56 -3.77 -5.89 -7.43
N PHE A 57 -3.38 -7.03 -7.98
CA PHE A 57 -4.17 -8.26 -7.86
C PHE A 57 -3.73 -9.02 -6.62
N GLN A 58 -4.70 -9.55 -5.88
CA GLN A 58 -4.45 -10.45 -4.75
C GLN A 58 -4.88 -11.86 -5.14
N THR A 59 -3.95 -12.82 -5.01
CA THR A 59 -4.22 -14.25 -5.17
C THR A 59 -3.97 -14.96 -3.85
N ILE A 60 -4.91 -15.78 -3.40
CA ILE A 60 -4.79 -16.59 -2.20
C ILE A 60 -4.98 -18.06 -2.54
N ARG A 61 -4.09 -18.93 -2.06
CA ARG A 61 -4.08 -20.37 -2.33
C ARG A 61 -3.76 -21.16 -1.06
N PHE A 62 -4.58 -22.17 -0.74
CA PHE A 62 -4.31 -23.12 0.34
C PHE A 62 -3.40 -24.27 -0.11
N ASP A 63 -2.92 -25.03 0.88
CA ASP A 63 -2.12 -26.25 0.73
C ASP A 63 -0.83 -26.07 -0.09
N GLN A 64 -0.32 -24.84 -0.15
CA GLN A 64 0.92 -24.54 -0.85
C GLN A 64 2.13 -25.01 -0.06
N THR A 65 3.25 -25.20 -0.76
CA THR A 65 4.54 -25.50 -0.14
C THR A 65 5.24 -24.22 0.29
N PRO A 66 6.07 -24.25 1.35
CA PRO A 66 6.87 -23.09 1.73
C PRO A 66 7.77 -22.62 0.57
N PRO A 67 8.02 -21.32 0.45
CA PRO A 67 8.95 -20.81 -0.55
C PRO A 67 10.38 -21.28 -0.26
N ASN A 68 11.17 -21.53 -1.30
CA ASN A 68 12.57 -21.89 -1.16
C ASN A 68 13.41 -20.63 -0.87
N VAL A 69 13.79 -20.44 0.39
CA VAL A 69 14.73 -19.40 0.82
C VAL A 69 16.03 -20.10 1.22
N ASN A 70 17.10 -19.90 0.45
CA ASN A 70 18.39 -20.52 0.75
C ASN A 70 18.92 -20.05 2.12
N GLY A 71 19.09 -21.01 3.05
CA GLY A 71 19.37 -20.75 4.46
C GLY A 71 20.70 -20.05 4.73
N ASP A 72 21.72 -20.28 3.92
CA ASP A 72 23.07 -19.71 4.10
C ASP A 72 23.11 -18.18 3.95
N LEU A 73 22.04 -17.60 3.42
CA LEU A 73 21.93 -16.18 3.11
C LEU A 73 21.06 -15.41 4.12
N ILE A 74 20.51 -16.12 5.11
CA ILE A 74 19.63 -15.56 6.13
C ILE A 74 20.47 -14.97 7.27
N LYS A 75 20.31 -13.67 7.49
CA LYS A 75 20.88 -12.96 8.64
C LYS A 75 19.82 -12.77 9.72
N LYS A 76 20.25 -12.87 10.98
CA LYS A 76 19.39 -12.73 12.16
C LYS A 76 19.47 -11.33 12.73
N TYR A 77 18.32 -10.77 13.05
CA TYR A 77 18.16 -9.43 13.63
C TYR A 77 17.27 -9.52 14.87
N TYR A 78 17.48 -8.61 15.82
CA TYR A 78 16.77 -8.57 17.11
C TYR A 78 16.05 -7.23 17.34
N VAL A 79 16.32 -6.24 16.48
CA VAL A 79 15.74 -4.89 16.51
C VAL A 79 15.39 -4.49 15.08
N ALA A 80 14.68 -3.38 14.92
CA ALA A 80 14.33 -2.88 13.59
C ALA A 80 15.58 -2.66 12.72
N GLU A 81 15.55 -3.21 11.50
CA GLU A 81 16.64 -3.16 10.53
C GLU A 81 16.23 -2.37 9.29
N LYS A 82 17.14 -1.52 8.82
CA LYS A 82 17.00 -0.79 7.56
C LYS A 82 17.64 -1.58 6.42
N VAL A 83 16.86 -1.88 5.39
CA VAL A 83 17.30 -2.67 4.25
C VAL A 83 17.10 -1.90 2.96
N THR A 84 18.19 -1.60 2.28
CA THR A 84 18.17 -1.12 0.90
C THR A 84 18.07 -2.31 -0.05
N PRO A 85 17.01 -2.41 -0.89
CA PRO A 85 16.92 -3.45 -1.90
C PRO A 85 18.12 -3.43 -2.85
N LYS A 86 18.67 -4.60 -3.21
CA LYS A 86 19.77 -4.72 -4.20
C LYS A 86 19.33 -4.55 -5.65
N PHE A 87 18.07 -4.19 -5.85
CA PHE A 87 17.44 -4.08 -7.14
C PHE A 87 16.44 -2.90 -7.16
N PRO A 88 16.11 -2.35 -8.34
CA PRO A 88 15.07 -1.34 -8.46
C PRO A 88 13.71 -1.92 -8.03
N LEU A 89 13.21 -1.50 -6.87
CA LEU A 89 11.92 -1.92 -6.34
C LEU A 89 10.90 -0.80 -6.50
N LYS A 90 9.68 -1.16 -6.91
CA LYS A 90 8.52 -0.28 -6.90
C LYS A 90 7.41 -0.84 -6.01
N TYR A 91 6.75 0.03 -5.26
CA TYR A 91 5.59 -0.28 -4.42
C TYR A 91 4.46 0.71 -4.74
N TYR A 92 3.28 0.21 -5.12
CA TYR A 92 2.22 1.06 -5.70
C TYR A 92 2.76 1.96 -6.85
N GLY A 93 3.71 1.41 -7.62
CA GLY A 93 4.48 2.06 -8.68
C GLY A 93 5.45 3.17 -8.27
N GLN A 94 5.51 3.54 -6.98
CA GLN A 94 6.49 4.46 -6.43
C GLN A 94 7.84 3.76 -6.20
N ALA A 95 8.95 4.44 -6.48
CA ALA A 95 10.28 3.89 -6.23
C ALA A 95 10.54 3.73 -4.72
N VAL A 96 11.04 2.55 -4.33
CA VAL A 96 11.42 2.25 -2.95
C VAL A 96 12.93 2.48 -2.79
N LYS A 97 13.31 3.24 -1.76
CA LYS A 97 14.71 3.49 -1.39
C LYS A 97 15.18 2.59 -0.24
N GLU A 98 14.30 2.39 0.75
CA GLU A 98 14.62 1.66 1.96
C GLU A 98 13.37 0.96 2.51
N LEU A 99 13.58 -0.20 3.12
CA LEU A 99 12.60 -0.89 3.95
C LEU A 99 13.05 -0.80 5.41
N SER A 100 12.15 -0.44 6.33
CA SER A 100 12.39 -0.62 7.76
C SER A 100 11.60 -1.82 8.25
N ILE A 101 12.30 -2.88 8.65
CA ILE A 101 11.70 -4.17 9.01
C ILE A 101 11.87 -4.37 10.51
N SER A 102 10.78 -4.65 11.21
CA SER A 102 10.79 -4.82 12.67
C SER A 102 10.40 -6.23 13.10
N ASN A 103 10.75 -6.60 14.32
CA ASN A 103 10.35 -7.87 14.92
C ASN A 103 8.84 -7.96 15.17
N SER A 104 8.10 -6.84 15.19
CA SER A 104 6.63 -6.83 15.37
C SER A 104 5.83 -7.29 14.14
N GLY A 105 6.48 -7.77 13.09
CA GLY A 105 5.80 -8.19 11.85
C GLY A 105 5.30 -7.01 11.02
N VAL A 106 6.00 -5.88 11.09
CA VAL A 106 5.73 -4.69 10.28
C VAL A 106 6.92 -4.39 9.38
N ILE A 107 6.64 -4.12 8.11
CA ILE A 107 7.58 -3.54 7.15
C ILE A 107 7.08 -2.15 6.77
N GLU A 108 7.90 -1.13 7.02
CA GLU A 108 7.66 0.21 6.50
C GLU A 108 8.43 0.41 5.19
N ILE A 109 7.75 1.00 4.21
CA ILE A 109 8.28 1.18 2.87
C ILE A 109 8.54 2.66 2.66
N HIS A 110 9.81 3.00 2.43
CA HIS A 110 10.27 4.38 2.33
C HIS A 110 10.72 4.70 0.91
N GLY A 111 10.12 5.74 0.33
CA GLY A 111 10.62 6.46 -0.85
C GLY A 111 11.41 7.69 -0.38
N ASP A 112 11.03 8.87 -0.85
CA ASP A 112 11.46 10.14 -0.23
C ASP A 112 10.81 10.37 1.14
N ASP A 113 9.65 9.77 1.33
CA ASP A 113 8.80 9.81 2.52
C ASP A 113 8.31 8.37 2.80
N LEU A 114 7.62 8.15 3.92
CA LEU A 114 6.89 6.89 4.14
C LEU A 114 5.76 6.76 3.10
N ILE A 115 5.86 5.75 2.22
CA ILE A 115 4.90 5.53 1.14
C ILE A 115 3.95 4.36 1.41
N GLY A 116 4.23 3.51 2.40
CA GLY A 116 3.33 2.41 2.74
C GLY A 116 3.82 1.54 3.88
N GLN A 117 2.92 0.68 4.36
CA GLN A 117 3.22 -0.32 5.36
C GLN A 117 2.65 -1.67 4.97
N ILE A 118 3.38 -2.73 5.34
CA ILE A 118 2.92 -4.11 5.31
C ILE A 118 2.79 -4.55 6.76
N HIS A 119 1.60 -4.98 7.15
CA HIS A 119 1.30 -5.52 8.47
C HIS A 119 1.01 -7.01 8.34
N ILE A 120 1.89 -7.84 8.89
CA ILE A 120 1.68 -9.29 8.91
C ILE A 120 0.58 -9.62 9.91
N PHE A 121 0.67 -9.09 11.12
CA PHE A 121 -0.35 -9.23 12.17
C PHE A 121 -0.38 -7.97 13.04
N GLN A 122 -1.57 -7.43 13.32
CA GLN A 122 -1.69 -6.23 14.16
C GLN A 122 -1.46 -6.51 15.67
N LYS A 123 -1.86 -7.68 16.17
CA LYS A 123 -1.97 -7.96 17.62
C LYS A 123 -1.33 -9.30 18.03
N ILE A 124 -0.33 -9.75 17.28
CA ILE A 124 0.37 -11.01 17.57
C ILE A 124 1.78 -10.71 18.06
N ALA A 125 2.17 -11.38 19.15
CA ALA A 125 3.52 -11.31 19.67
C ALA A 125 4.43 -12.22 18.83
N PHE A 126 5.47 -11.63 18.25
CA PHE A 126 6.53 -12.35 17.57
C PHE A 126 7.73 -12.52 18.50
N GLU A 127 8.57 -13.51 18.19
CA GLU A 127 9.88 -13.66 18.80
C GLU A 127 10.74 -12.39 18.58
N GLU A 128 11.66 -12.11 19.51
CA GLU A 128 12.56 -10.96 19.37
C GLU A 128 13.39 -11.02 18.09
N LYS A 129 13.76 -12.25 17.70
CA LYS A 129 14.56 -12.51 16.51
C LYS A 129 13.71 -12.68 15.25
N PHE A 130 14.20 -12.13 14.16
CA PHE A 130 13.67 -12.35 12.82
C PHE A 130 14.81 -12.43 11.80
N ASP A 131 14.48 -12.99 10.66
CA ASP A 131 15.42 -13.45 9.65
C ASP A 131 15.23 -12.61 8.38
N ILE A 132 16.30 -12.05 7.81
CA ILE A 132 16.25 -11.35 6.52
C ILE A 132 17.30 -11.90 5.56
N ALA A 133 16.89 -12.16 4.32
CA ALA A 133 17.76 -12.43 3.19
C ALA A 133 17.54 -11.38 2.09
N ASN A 134 18.50 -10.48 1.87
CA ASN A 134 18.47 -9.45 0.82
C ASN A 134 19.31 -9.90 -0.38
N GLN A 135 18.65 -10.42 -1.42
CA GLN A 135 19.25 -10.96 -2.63
C GLN A 135 19.05 -10.04 -3.84
N ASN A 136 19.70 -10.39 -4.96
CA ASN A 136 19.62 -9.60 -6.19
C ASN A 136 18.23 -9.63 -6.84
N GLU A 137 17.44 -10.67 -6.58
CA GLU A 137 16.13 -10.87 -7.22
C GLU A 137 14.96 -10.86 -6.22
N PHE A 138 15.25 -10.94 -4.93
CA PHE A 138 14.22 -10.92 -3.89
C PHE A 138 14.77 -10.50 -2.54
N ILE A 139 13.88 -10.03 -1.67
CA ILE A 139 14.09 -9.93 -0.23
C ILE A 139 13.13 -10.93 0.43
N ALA A 140 13.64 -11.77 1.32
CA ALA A 140 12.82 -12.66 2.14
C ALA A 140 12.96 -12.26 3.61
N ILE A 141 11.83 -12.19 4.32
CA ILE A 141 11.76 -11.93 5.74
C ILE A 141 10.99 -13.07 6.39
N LYS A 142 11.49 -13.57 7.51
CA LYS A 142 10.85 -14.64 8.26
C LYS A 142 10.72 -14.26 9.73
N TRP A 143 9.50 -14.41 10.24
CA TRP A 143 9.19 -14.21 11.65
C TRP A 143 8.63 -15.49 12.25
N ASN A 144 8.90 -15.67 13.54
CA ASN A 144 8.33 -16.75 14.34
C ASN A 144 7.42 -16.12 15.40
N VAL A 145 6.24 -16.70 15.59
CA VAL A 145 5.31 -16.30 16.64
C VAL A 145 5.90 -16.70 18.00
N LEU A 146 5.75 -15.82 19.00
CA LEU A 146 6.33 -15.98 20.33
C LEU A 146 5.76 -17.21 21.06
N LYS A 147 6.59 -18.24 21.25
CA LYS A 147 6.14 -19.53 21.79
C LYS A 147 5.66 -19.49 23.25
N SER A 148 6.14 -18.53 24.04
CA SER A 148 5.67 -18.35 25.42
C SER A 148 4.23 -17.86 25.51
N VAL A 149 3.72 -17.22 24.45
CA VAL A 149 2.33 -16.78 24.32
C VAL A 149 1.51 -17.77 23.50
N TYR A 150 2.12 -18.36 22.46
CA TYR A 150 1.47 -19.30 21.53
C TYR A 150 2.27 -20.61 21.46
N PRO A 151 2.00 -21.61 22.33
CA PRO A 151 2.82 -22.82 22.45
C PRO A 151 2.91 -23.68 21.18
N GLU A 152 1.84 -23.71 20.35
CA GLU A 152 1.87 -24.37 19.03
C GLU A 152 2.92 -23.73 18.09
N GLY A 153 3.36 -22.52 18.40
CA GLY A 153 4.24 -21.70 17.59
C GLY A 153 3.59 -21.30 16.28
N GLY A 154 4.31 -20.52 15.50
CA GLY A 154 3.85 -20.06 14.20
C GLY A 154 5.03 -19.53 13.43
N GLU A 155 4.93 -19.60 12.12
CA GLU A 155 6.00 -19.12 11.25
C GLU A 155 5.37 -18.51 10.01
N VAL A 156 5.87 -17.34 9.65
CA VAL A 156 5.43 -16.56 8.50
C VAL A 156 6.65 -16.11 7.72
N THR A 157 6.55 -16.21 6.40
CA THR A 157 7.61 -15.78 5.48
C THR A 157 7.01 -14.79 4.50
N TYR A 158 7.58 -13.59 4.42
CA TYR A 158 7.23 -12.57 3.45
C TYR A 158 8.34 -12.42 2.43
N MET A 159 8.00 -12.34 1.15
CA MET A 159 8.95 -12.15 0.06
C MET A 159 8.56 -10.94 -0.78
N ILE A 160 9.54 -10.15 -1.18
CA ILE A 160 9.42 -9.05 -2.13
C ILE A 160 10.33 -9.37 -3.30
N HIS A 161 9.77 -9.51 -4.49
CA HIS A 161 10.49 -9.90 -5.70
C HIS A 161 10.88 -8.69 -6.54
N LEU A 162 11.88 -8.86 -7.41
CA LEU A 162 12.40 -7.86 -8.34
C LEU A 162 11.31 -7.19 -9.20
N ASN A 163 10.30 -7.95 -9.61
CA ASN A 163 9.18 -7.45 -10.41
C ASN A 163 8.11 -6.70 -9.58
N GLY A 164 8.33 -6.50 -8.27
CA GLY A 164 7.38 -5.85 -7.37
C GLY A 164 6.28 -6.77 -6.84
N LYS A 165 6.23 -8.05 -7.26
CA LYS A 165 5.35 -9.05 -6.66
C LYS A 165 5.75 -9.26 -5.21
N MET A 166 4.76 -9.39 -4.34
CA MET A 166 4.97 -9.72 -2.93
C MET A 166 4.22 -11.00 -2.58
N SER A 167 4.82 -11.82 -1.72
CA SER A 167 4.28 -13.12 -1.35
C SER A 167 4.34 -13.29 0.17
N LEU A 168 3.24 -13.62 0.81
CA LEU A 168 3.15 -13.96 2.23
C LEU A 168 2.74 -15.42 2.36
N TYR A 169 3.61 -16.23 2.94
CA TYR A 169 3.34 -17.62 3.25
C TYR A 169 3.18 -17.81 4.75
N PHE A 170 2.04 -18.34 5.14
CA PHE A 170 1.74 -18.73 6.51
C PHE A 170 2.09 -20.22 6.68
N SER A 171 3.27 -20.54 7.22
CA SER A 171 3.69 -21.94 7.44
C SER A 171 2.78 -22.62 8.47
N ASN A 172 2.63 -22.00 9.64
CA ASN A 172 1.74 -22.41 10.71
C ASN A 172 1.16 -21.18 11.41
N ILE A 173 -0.12 -21.23 11.76
CA ILE A 173 -0.83 -20.19 12.50
C ILE A 173 -1.40 -20.84 13.77
N PRO A 174 -1.03 -20.38 14.98
CA PRO A 174 -1.61 -20.90 16.22
C PRO A 174 -3.13 -20.76 16.22
N LYS A 175 -3.84 -21.82 16.63
CA LYS A 175 -5.31 -21.83 16.67
C LYS A 175 -5.90 -20.86 17.69
N GLU A 176 -5.11 -20.49 18.71
CA GLU A 176 -5.50 -19.56 19.77
C GLU A 176 -5.69 -18.13 19.24
N ILE A 177 -5.16 -17.83 18.04
CA ILE A 177 -5.36 -16.54 17.41
C ILE A 177 -6.76 -16.51 16.79
N VAL A 178 -7.64 -15.72 17.39
CA VAL A 178 -9.03 -15.62 16.97
C VAL A 178 -9.41 -14.20 16.55
N GLY A 179 -10.38 -14.10 15.63
CA GLY A 179 -11.12 -12.88 15.33
C GLY A 179 -10.26 -11.70 14.89
N GLU A 180 -10.28 -10.61 15.67
CA GLU A 180 -9.60 -9.34 15.36
C GLU A 180 -8.07 -9.40 15.41
N ASN A 181 -7.49 -10.44 16.00
CA ASN A 181 -6.03 -10.57 16.06
C ASN A 181 -5.44 -11.08 14.74
N LEU A 182 -6.28 -11.66 13.86
CA LEU A 182 -5.91 -12.13 12.51
C LEU A 182 -6.15 -11.04 11.46
N GLU A 183 -5.56 -9.86 11.65
CA GLU A 183 -5.59 -8.80 10.64
C GLU A 183 -4.22 -8.64 9.99
N SER A 184 -4.19 -8.82 8.66
CA SER A 184 -3.01 -8.66 7.82
C SER A 184 -3.38 -7.84 6.58
N TRP A 185 -2.54 -6.88 6.21
CA TRP A 185 -2.79 -6.01 5.07
C TRP A 185 -1.52 -5.37 4.53
N ILE A 186 -1.65 -4.82 3.33
CA ILE A 186 -0.71 -3.84 2.77
C ILE A 186 -1.45 -2.52 2.56
N ASP A 187 -0.78 -1.39 2.77
CA ASP A 187 -1.36 -0.06 2.54
C ASP A 187 -0.41 0.90 1.78
N TYR A 188 -1.01 1.84 1.05
CA TYR A 188 -0.33 2.99 0.49
C TYR A 188 -0.65 4.22 1.33
N ARG A 189 0.36 5.06 1.61
CA ARG A 189 0.24 6.20 2.53
C ARG A 189 0.61 7.52 1.89
N TYR A 190 -0.10 8.56 2.28
CA TYR A 190 0.21 9.94 1.92
C TYR A 190 0.72 10.73 3.10
N LYS A 191 1.78 11.48 2.86
CA LYS A 191 2.18 12.61 3.69
C LYS A 191 1.16 13.75 3.60
N CYS A 192 0.55 14.10 4.72
CA CYS A 192 -0.40 15.20 4.85
C CYS A 192 -0.25 15.91 6.20
N LEU A 193 -0.92 17.06 6.35
CA LEU A 193 -1.03 17.77 7.62
C LEU A 193 -2.34 17.42 8.32
N ASP A 194 -2.24 17.05 9.60
CA ASP A 194 -3.41 16.85 10.47
C ASP A 194 -4.05 18.20 10.89
N LYS A 195 -5.09 18.15 11.72
CA LYS A 195 -5.80 19.35 12.22
C LYS A 195 -4.93 20.25 13.12
N GLN A 196 -3.81 19.74 13.61
CA GLN A 196 -2.84 20.43 14.44
C GLN A 196 -1.61 20.89 13.64
N ASN A 197 -1.63 20.77 12.31
CA ASN A 197 -0.52 21.05 11.39
C ASN A 197 0.72 20.15 11.61
N ASN A 198 0.57 18.98 12.24
CA ASN A 198 1.64 18.00 12.28
C ASN A 198 1.69 17.23 10.97
N THR A 199 2.90 16.87 10.54
CA THR A 199 3.10 15.96 9.42
C THR A 199 2.75 14.54 9.85
N VAL A 200 1.79 13.93 9.18
CA VAL A 200 1.35 12.55 9.40
C VAL A 200 1.28 11.77 8.09
N PHE A 201 1.16 10.45 8.19
CA PHE A 201 1.10 9.52 7.05
C PHE A 201 -0.17 8.70 7.08
N GLU A 202 -1.21 9.17 6.41
CA GLU A 202 -2.53 8.55 6.41
C GLU A 202 -2.65 7.47 5.33
N PRO A 203 -3.32 6.33 5.62
CA PRO A 203 -3.57 5.29 4.62
C PRO A 203 -4.59 5.76 3.59
N TYR A 204 -4.17 5.72 2.33
CA TYR A 204 -4.99 6.06 1.17
C TYR A 204 -5.74 4.85 0.60
N ASN A 205 -5.04 3.74 0.45
CA ASN A 205 -5.60 2.46 0.02
C ASN A 205 -5.06 1.36 0.94
N ARG A 206 -5.91 0.38 1.25
CA ARG A 206 -5.54 -0.79 2.06
C ARG A 206 -6.13 -2.04 1.42
N ILE A 207 -5.27 -3.02 1.19
CA ILE A 207 -5.66 -4.35 0.72
C ILE A 207 -5.55 -5.32 1.90
N GLN A 208 -6.71 -5.73 2.41
CA GLN A 208 -6.82 -6.63 3.55
C GLN A 208 -6.82 -8.09 3.08
N ILE A 209 -6.12 -8.96 3.80
CA ILE A 209 -6.26 -10.41 3.62
C ILE A 209 -7.52 -10.86 4.39
N PRO A 210 -8.49 -11.52 3.76
CA PRO A 210 -9.70 -11.95 4.47
C PRO A 210 -9.37 -12.99 5.55
N LYS A 211 -9.95 -12.80 6.74
CA LYS A 211 -9.61 -13.56 7.96
C LYS A 211 -9.74 -15.08 7.79
N ASN A 212 -10.76 -15.52 7.06
CA ASN A 212 -11.03 -16.95 6.78
C ASN A 212 -9.94 -17.63 5.94
N PHE A 213 -9.07 -16.86 5.30
CA PHE A 213 -7.92 -17.35 4.53
C PHE A 213 -6.59 -17.30 5.29
N ILE A 214 -6.52 -16.69 6.48
CA ILE A 214 -5.27 -16.66 7.26
C ILE A 214 -5.14 -17.96 8.06
N LYS A 215 -4.51 -18.97 7.45
CA LYS A 215 -4.35 -20.32 8.01
C LYS A 215 -3.02 -20.92 7.60
N GLY A 216 -2.56 -21.94 8.33
CA GLY A 216 -1.36 -22.69 7.95
C GLY A 216 -1.41 -23.20 6.51
N ARG A 217 -0.25 -23.23 5.86
CA ARG A 217 -0.04 -23.61 4.45
C ARG A 217 -0.78 -22.74 3.43
N THR A 218 -1.06 -21.48 3.78
CA THR A 218 -1.66 -20.53 2.85
C THR A 218 -0.60 -19.61 2.25
N LEU A 219 -0.63 -19.47 0.94
CA LEU A 219 0.14 -18.48 0.18
C LEU A 219 -0.80 -17.35 -0.26
N VAL A 220 -0.44 -16.12 0.08
CA VAL A 220 -1.06 -14.89 -0.41
C VAL A 220 -0.04 -14.17 -1.28
N GLU A 221 -0.45 -13.72 -2.46
CA GLU A 221 0.39 -12.98 -3.38
C GLU A 221 -0.29 -11.69 -3.78
N PHE A 222 0.49 -10.61 -3.81
CA PHE A 222 0.11 -9.31 -4.34
C PHE A 222 0.95 -9.04 -5.58
N GLU A 223 0.31 -8.97 -6.74
CA GLU A 223 0.96 -8.71 -8.02
C GLU A 223 0.59 -7.30 -8.51
N PRO A 224 1.58 -6.42 -8.78
CA PRO A 224 1.31 -5.08 -9.28
C PRO A 224 0.50 -5.12 -10.58
N ASN A 225 -0.57 -4.33 -10.66
CA ASN A 225 -1.32 -4.14 -11.88
C ASN A 225 -0.60 -3.13 -12.81
N THR A 226 0.15 -3.66 -13.78
CA THR A 226 0.93 -2.86 -14.74
C THR A 226 0.08 -2.10 -15.76
N GLU A 227 -1.23 -2.36 -15.82
CA GLU A 227 -2.16 -1.72 -16.75
C GLU A 227 -2.98 -0.58 -16.11
N SER A 228 -2.68 -0.22 -14.87
CA SER A 228 -3.36 0.86 -14.15
C SER A 228 -3.13 2.23 -14.80
N CYS A 229 -4.13 3.13 -14.73
CA CYS A 229 -4.04 4.48 -15.31
C CYS A 229 -2.76 5.24 -14.88
N PHE A 230 -2.42 5.23 -13.59
CA PHE A 230 -1.26 5.95 -13.06
C PHE A 230 0.11 5.49 -13.62
N MET A 231 0.17 4.32 -14.27
CA MET A 231 1.39 3.82 -14.91
C MET A 231 1.58 4.38 -16.34
N LYS A 232 0.57 5.04 -16.91
CA LYS A 232 0.62 5.57 -18.28
C LYS A 232 1.28 6.95 -18.30
N VAL A 233 2.22 7.13 -19.23
CA VAL A 233 3.16 8.27 -19.27
C VAL A 233 2.90 9.24 -20.44
N SER A 234 1.83 9.03 -21.21
CA SER A 234 1.40 9.96 -22.25
C SER A 234 -0.12 10.06 -22.27
N ASN A 235 -0.65 11.14 -22.85
CA ASN A 235 -2.08 11.33 -23.02
C ASN A 235 -2.73 10.18 -23.82
N GLU A 236 -2.08 9.76 -24.91
CA GLU A 236 -2.58 8.70 -25.80
C GLU A 236 -2.63 7.34 -25.08
N THR A 237 -1.55 7.00 -24.37
CA THR A 237 -1.48 5.75 -23.58
C THR A 237 -2.41 5.78 -22.38
N CYS A 238 -2.66 6.96 -21.81
CA CYS A 238 -3.63 7.16 -20.73
C CYS A 238 -5.06 6.90 -21.19
N LEU A 239 -5.52 7.57 -22.24
CA LEU A 239 -6.89 7.46 -22.72
C LEU A 239 -7.20 6.05 -23.22
N SER A 240 -6.25 5.41 -23.90
CA SER A 240 -6.39 4.03 -24.39
C SER A 240 -6.40 2.96 -23.28
N ALA A 241 -5.91 3.28 -22.08
CA ALA A 241 -5.94 2.38 -20.93
C ALA A 241 -7.32 2.30 -20.25
N SER A 242 -8.26 3.17 -20.64
CA SER A 242 -9.62 3.16 -20.09
C SER A 242 -10.33 1.84 -20.41
N LYS A 243 -10.97 1.27 -19.41
CA LYS A 243 -11.78 0.04 -19.47
C LYS A 243 -13.21 0.35 -19.04
N LEU A 244 -14.13 -0.58 -19.29
CA LEU A 244 -15.56 -0.41 -18.98
C LEU A 244 -15.82 0.05 -17.52
N ASP A 245 -15.04 -0.46 -16.57
CA ASP A 245 -15.16 -0.15 -15.14
C ASP A 245 -14.10 0.85 -14.62
N MET A 246 -13.26 1.40 -15.50
CA MET A 246 -12.09 2.24 -15.14
C MET A 246 -11.83 3.28 -16.22
N GLU A 247 -12.28 4.51 -16.00
CA GLU A 247 -11.99 5.63 -16.90
C GLU A 247 -10.70 6.33 -16.50
N CYS A 248 -9.72 6.38 -17.42
CA CYS A 248 -8.46 7.09 -17.22
C CYS A 248 -8.57 8.49 -17.81
N HIS A 249 -8.07 9.49 -17.07
CA HIS A 249 -8.00 10.87 -17.52
C HIS A 249 -6.56 11.35 -17.50
N TRP A 250 -6.22 12.22 -18.45
CA TRP A 250 -4.92 12.88 -18.51
C TRP A 250 -4.98 14.26 -17.86
N CYS A 251 -4.02 14.58 -17.01
CA CYS A 251 -3.84 15.93 -16.48
C CYS A 251 -2.67 16.64 -17.14
N SER A 252 -2.95 17.49 -18.13
CA SER A 252 -1.91 18.25 -18.85
C SER A 252 -1.09 19.17 -17.95
N THR A 253 -1.64 19.66 -16.85
CA THR A 253 -0.92 20.54 -15.91
C THR A 253 0.12 19.78 -15.08
N ALA A 254 -0.13 18.50 -14.80
CA ALA A 254 0.73 17.66 -13.97
C ALA A 254 1.50 16.60 -14.76
N ASP A 255 1.25 16.50 -16.07
CA ASP A 255 1.84 15.53 -17.00
C ASP A 255 1.69 14.08 -16.53
N LEU A 256 0.50 13.72 -16.03
CA LEU A 256 0.20 12.41 -15.48
C LEU A 256 -1.20 11.91 -15.82
N CYS A 257 -1.35 10.59 -15.80
CA CYS A 257 -2.60 9.90 -15.99
C CYS A 257 -3.19 9.44 -14.65
N SER A 258 -4.51 9.47 -14.48
CA SER A 258 -5.16 8.94 -13.27
C SER A 258 -6.60 8.55 -13.54
N ASN A 259 -7.14 7.62 -12.74
CA ASN A 259 -8.59 7.44 -12.61
C ASN A 259 -9.21 8.25 -11.45
N GLY A 260 -8.44 9.14 -10.84
CA GLY A 260 -8.84 9.96 -9.68
C GLY A 260 -9.07 9.18 -8.40
N ARG A 261 -8.69 7.90 -8.37
CA ARG A 261 -8.73 7.01 -7.21
C ARG A 261 -7.42 6.24 -7.01
N ASP A 262 -6.39 6.56 -7.77
CA ASP A 262 -5.08 5.94 -7.66
C ASP A 262 -4.08 6.82 -6.90
N THR A 263 -2.82 6.38 -6.88
CA THR A 263 -1.71 7.04 -6.18
C THR A 263 -1.42 8.46 -6.67
N HIS A 264 -1.91 8.87 -7.85
CA HIS A 264 -1.79 10.24 -8.34
C HIS A 264 -2.84 11.19 -7.75
N SER A 265 -3.79 10.73 -6.94
CA SER A 265 -4.88 11.56 -6.39
C SER A 265 -4.39 12.82 -5.67
N LYS A 266 -3.29 12.75 -4.92
CA LYS A 266 -2.65 13.93 -4.31
C LYS A 266 -2.18 14.95 -5.35
N ALA A 267 -1.42 14.50 -6.35
CA ALA A 267 -0.94 15.37 -7.43
C ALA A 267 -2.10 15.92 -8.27
N TRP A 268 -3.15 15.12 -8.47
CA TRP A 268 -4.37 15.50 -9.17
C TRP A 268 -5.08 16.69 -8.52
N MET A 269 -5.19 16.65 -7.19
CA MET A 269 -5.79 17.74 -6.40
C MET A 269 -4.93 19.00 -6.40
N ILE A 270 -3.61 18.87 -6.18
CA ILE A 270 -2.69 20.01 -6.12
C ILE A 270 -2.65 20.78 -7.44
N ASN A 271 -2.68 20.07 -8.57
CA ASN A 271 -2.59 20.68 -9.89
C ASN A 271 -3.94 21.11 -10.48
N ASN A 272 -5.02 21.07 -9.68
CA ASN A 272 -6.38 21.41 -10.13
C ASN A 272 -6.77 20.70 -11.44
N CYS A 273 -6.36 19.43 -11.58
CA CYS A 273 -6.68 18.61 -12.73
C CYS A 273 -8.21 18.48 -12.90
N PRO A 274 -8.72 18.18 -14.11
CA PRO A 274 -10.16 18.17 -14.38
C PRO A 274 -10.95 17.36 -13.34
N LYS A 275 -12.00 17.96 -12.75
CA LYS A 275 -12.83 17.33 -11.71
C LYS A 275 -13.85 16.32 -12.24
N ASN A 276 -13.91 16.12 -13.55
CA ASN A 276 -14.86 15.17 -14.17
C ASN A 276 -14.56 13.71 -13.79
N VAL A 277 -13.46 13.47 -13.08
CA VAL A 277 -13.16 12.18 -12.49
C VAL A 277 -14.07 11.93 -11.29
N LYS A 278 -14.84 10.84 -11.31
CA LYS A 278 -15.71 10.44 -10.18
C LYS A 278 -14.85 10.07 -8.97
N TYR A 279 -14.48 11.05 -8.15
CA TYR A 279 -13.92 10.81 -6.81
C TYR A 279 -14.80 9.81 -6.06
N ALA A 280 -14.20 9.00 -5.18
CA ALA A 280 -14.96 8.14 -4.29
C ALA A 280 -16.02 8.97 -3.54
N LYS A 281 -17.28 8.84 -3.96
CA LYS A 281 -18.43 9.11 -3.11
C LYS A 281 -18.55 7.88 -2.22
N GLY A 282 -18.04 8.00 -1.01
CA GLY A 282 -18.44 7.19 0.14
C GLY A 282 -19.22 8.11 1.05
#